data_AF-A0A6I4NWB8-F1
#
_entry.id   AF-A0A6I4NWB8-F1
#
_cell.length_a   1.000
_cell.length_b   1.000
_cell.length_c   1.000
_cell.angle_alpha   90.00
_cell.angle_beta   90.00
_cell.angle_gamma   90.00
#
_symmetry.space_group_name_H-M   'P 1'
#
loop_
_entity.id
_entity.type
_entity.pdbx_description
1 polymer ?
#
loop_
_entity_poly.entity_id
_entity_poly.type
_entity_poly.pdbx_seq_one_letter_code
_entity_poly.pdbx_strand_id
1 'polypeptide(L)'
;MKNTFMILVLSLLFVGCKQEIKPEDIAKLNGYWEIEKVVFDKGEEKDYGMNESFDYFEIKNNKGFRKKVMPQFDGTFLTSDSFENVSVRFADEKAFLDYKTAYAKWSEELISISDEELVVKNAENKEYHYKKAAPVNLTKDGEKTK
;
A
#
# COMPACT_ATOMS: atom_id res chain seq x y z
N MET A 1 20.60 4.01 47.16
CA MET A 1 20.02 3.08 46.17
C MET A 1 18.53 3.38 46.04
N LYS A 2 18.12 4.33 45.17
CA LYS A 2 16.69 4.67 45.02
C LYS A 2 16.28 5.23 43.65
N ASN A 3 17.21 5.46 42.72
CA ASN A 3 16.89 6.07 41.41
C ASN A 3 17.07 5.14 40.20
N THR A 4 17.49 3.89 40.38
CA THR A 4 17.69 2.95 39.26
C THR A 4 16.45 2.15 38.89
N PHE A 5 15.38 2.19 39.69
CA PHE A 5 14.14 1.44 39.40
C PHE A 5 13.16 2.20 38.48
N MET A 6 13.33 3.51 38.34
CA MET A 6 12.40 4.35 37.58
C MET A 6 12.68 4.34 36.06
N ILE A 7 13.85 3.88 35.63
CA ILE A 7 14.23 3.83 34.21
C ILE A 7 13.75 2.53 33.54
N LEU A 8 13.45 1.47 34.30
CA LEU A 8 13.01 0.19 33.75
C LEU A 8 11.54 0.15 33.32
N VAL A 9 10.73 1.13 33.72
CA VAL A 9 9.28 1.16 33.44
C VAL A 9 8.95 1.94 32.16
N LEU A 10 9.87 2.79 31.67
CA LEU A 10 9.63 3.60 30.47
C LEU A 10 9.97 2.89 29.15
N SER A 11 10.65 1.74 29.20
CA SER A 11 11.09 0.99 28.02
C SER A 11 10.06 -0.02 27.48
N LEU A 12 8.89 -0.20 28.12
CA LEU A 12 7.88 -1.19 27.70
C LEU A 12 6.77 -0.65 26.77
N LEU A 13 6.81 0.61 26.32
CA LEU A 13 5.70 1.20 25.56
C LEU A 13 5.83 1.15 24.02
N PHE A 14 6.87 0.51 23.47
CA PHE A 14 6.96 0.28 22.02
C PHE A 14 6.49 -1.12 21.60
N VAL A 15 5.36 -1.58 22.16
CA VAL A 15 4.62 -2.66 21.49
C VAL A 15 3.94 -2.00 20.29
N GLY A 16 4.62 -2.02 19.14
CA GLY A 16 4.02 -1.58 17.89
C GLY A 16 2.70 -2.31 17.70
N CYS A 17 1.58 -1.59 17.77
CA CYS A 17 0.28 -2.15 17.47
C CYS A 17 0.29 -2.58 16.01
N LYS A 18 0.38 -3.89 15.76
CA LYS A 18 0.01 -4.43 14.46
C LYS A 18 -1.49 -4.23 14.30
N GLN A 19 -1.88 -3.55 13.24
CA GLN A 19 -3.29 -3.43 12.89
C GLN A 19 -3.83 -4.83 12.55
N GLU A 20 -4.88 -5.24 13.25
CA GLU A 20 -5.64 -6.42 12.87
C GLU A 20 -6.49 -6.06 11.63
N ILE A 21 -6.19 -6.70 10.49
CA ILE A 21 -6.95 -6.51 9.24
C ILE A 21 -8.18 -7.41 9.28
N LYS A 22 -9.37 -6.82 9.13
CA LYS A 22 -10.64 -7.56 9.09
C LYS A 22 -11.19 -7.67 7.66
N PRO A 23 -12.09 -8.63 7.38
CA PRO A 23 -12.71 -8.76 6.07
C PRO A 23 -13.39 -7.48 5.55
N GLU A 24 -13.99 -6.68 6.43
CA GLU A 24 -14.61 -5.40 6.10
C GLU A 24 -13.61 -4.34 5.61
N ASP A 25 -12.34 -4.43 6.03
CA ASP A 25 -11.30 -3.48 5.63
C ASP A 25 -10.85 -3.66 4.19
N ILE A 26 -11.10 -4.82 3.59
CA ILE A 26 -10.68 -5.15 2.22
C ILE A 26 -11.29 -4.21 1.18
N ALA A 27 -12.46 -3.65 1.46
CA ALA A 27 -13.08 -2.65 0.59
C ALA A 27 -12.21 -1.38 0.43
N LYS A 28 -11.37 -1.05 1.42
CA LYS A 28 -10.49 0.13 1.42
C LYS A 28 -9.34 0.01 0.41
N LEU A 29 -8.99 -1.21 -0.01
CA LEU A 29 -8.00 -1.43 -1.08
C LEU A 29 -8.44 -0.77 -2.38
N ASN A 30 -9.75 -0.71 -2.65
CA ASN A 30 -10.28 -0.23 -3.93
C ASN A 30 -9.90 1.23 -4.21
N GLY A 31 -9.37 1.50 -5.39
CA GLY A 31 -8.95 2.84 -5.81
C GLY A 31 -7.47 2.91 -6.18
N TYR A 32 -6.95 4.14 -6.23
CA TYR A 32 -5.60 4.46 -6.69
C TYR A 32 -4.65 4.62 -5.53
N TRP A 33 -3.44 4.09 -5.68
CA TRP A 33 -2.38 4.13 -4.69
C TRP A 33 -1.08 4.63 -5.31
N GLU A 34 -0.45 5.59 -4.65
CA GLU A 34 0.86 6.13 -5.00
C GLU A 34 1.91 5.58 -4.04
N ILE A 35 3.01 5.04 -4.56
CA ILE A 35 4.12 4.58 -3.71
C ILE A 35 4.86 5.80 -3.14
N GLU A 36 5.10 5.80 -1.84
CA GLU A 36 5.85 6.87 -1.15
C GLU A 36 7.24 6.42 -0.76
N LYS A 37 7.39 5.17 -0.30
CA LYS A 37 8.69 4.63 0.07
C LYS A 37 8.74 3.12 0.07
N VAL A 38 9.97 2.60 -0.02
CA VAL A 38 10.28 1.18 0.21
C VAL A 38 11.24 1.08 1.38
N VAL A 39 10.87 0.29 2.38
CA VAL A 39 11.73 -0.07 3.52
C VAL A 39 12.31 -1.44 3.26
N PHE A 40 13.63 -1.55 3.21
CA PHE A 40 14.34 -2.81 2.99
C PHE A 40 14.47 -3.62 4.27
N ASP A 41 14.82 -4.91 4.15
CA ASP A 41 14.95 -5.86 5.25
C ASP A 41 15.87 -5.38 6.39
N LYS A 42 16.88 -4.56 6.07
CA LYS A 42 17.84 -3.97 7.02
C LYS A 42 17.44 -2.58 7.54
N GLY A 43 16.25 -2.09 7.19
CA GLY A 43 15.74 -0.78 7.59
C GLY A 43 16.26 0.39 6.75
N GLU A 44 17.02 0.12 5.68
CA GLU A 44 17.31 1.15 4.67
C GLU A 44 16.00 1.59 4.03
N GLU A 45 15.84 2.90 3.77
CA GLU A 45 14.65 3.45 3.13
C GLU A 45 15.01 4.03 1.78
N LYS A 46 14.11 3.85 0.81
CA LYS A 46 14.15 4.54 -0.48
C LYS A 46 12.83 5.29 -0.66
N ASP A 47 12.92 6.61 -0.60
CA ASP A 47 11.80 7.50 -0.85
C ASP A 47 11.53 7.67 -2.35
N TYR A 48 10.24 7.80 -2.66
CA TYR A 48 9.72 8.08 -3.99
C TYR A 48 9.07 9.47 -3.96
N GLY A 49 9.56 10.36 -4.83
CA GLY A 49 9.00 11.70 -5.00
C GLY A 49 7.79 11.69 -5.92
N MET A 50 7.95 12.26 -7.12
CA MET A 50 6.89 12.25 -8.14
C MET A 50 6.85 10.92 -8.87
N ASN A 51 5.71 10.21 -8.83
CA ASN A 51 5.54 8.92 -9.48
C ASN A 51 4.86 9.04 -10.85
N GLU A 52 5.44 8.38 -11.85
CA GLU A 52 4.86 8.32 -13.21
C GLU A 52 3.66 7.37 -13.30
N SER A 53 3.52 6.46 -12.33
CA SER A 53 2.48 5.43 -12.34
C SER A 53 1.96 5.11 -10.94
N PHE A 54 0.70 4.71 -10.90
CA PHE A 54 -0.06 4.40 -9.70
C PHE A 54 -0.54 2.96 -9.80
N ASP A 55 -0.82 2.35 -8.65
CA ASP A 55 -1.44 1.05 -8.56
C ASP A 55 -2.94 1.21 -8.32
N TYR A 56 -3.76 0.69 -9.24
CA TYR A 56 -5.21 0.67 -9.12
C TYR A 56 -5.66 -0.73 -8.70
N PHE A 57 -6.46 -0.81 -7.64
CA PHE A 57 -7.09 -2.04 -7.20
C PHE A 57 -8.61 -1.96 -7.39
N GLU A 58 -9.19 -3.05 -7.87
CA GLU A 58 -10.62 -3.31 -7.83
C GLU A 58 -10.85 -4.73 -7.33
N ILE A 59 -11.41 -4.85 -6.14
CA ILE A 59 -11.60 -6.07 -5.37
C ILE A 59 -13.06 -6.14 -4.90
N LYS A 60 -13.69 -7.28 -5.20
CA LYS A 60 -15.03 -7.64 -4.76
C LYS A 60 -15.04 -9.08 -4.28
N ASN A 61 -15.62 -9.33 -3.11
CA ASN A 61 -15.66 -10.67 -2.51
C ASN A 61 -14.27 -11.33 -2.43
N ASN A 62 -13.27 -10.56 -1.95
CA ASN A 62 -11.87 -10.99 -1.80
C ASN A 62 -11.18 -11.42 -3.10
N LYS A 63 -11.70 -11.06 -4.27
CA LYS A 63 -11.09 -11.32 -5.57
C LYS A 63 -11.20 -10.10 -6.48
N GLY A 64 -10.25 -9.95 -7.37
CA GLY A 64 -10.22 -8.80 -8.26
C GLY A 64 -8.93 -8.70 -9.04
N PHE A 65 -8.51 -7.48 -9.30
CA PHE A 65 -7.26 -7.22 -10.01
C PHE A 65 -6.53 -5.99 -9.47
N ARG A 66 -5.23 -5.98 -9.73
CA ARG A 66 -4.36 -4.81 -9.66
C ARG A 66 -3.90 -4.45 -11.06
N LYS A 67 -3.82 -3.15 -11.33
CA LYS A 67 -3.33 -2.62 -12.59
C LYS A 67 -2.44 -1.42 -12.35
N LYS A 68 -1.32 -1.35 -13.08
CA LYS A 68 -0.51 -0.13 -13.14
C LYS A 68 -1.16 0.87 -14.11
N VAL A 69 -1.38 2.09 -13.66
CA VAL A 69 -2.04 3.15 -14.42
C VAL A 69 -1.20 4.42 -14.41
N MET A 70 -1.28 5.22 -15.47
CA MET A 70 -0.56 6.50 -15.60
C MET A 70 -1.57 7.64 -15.73
N PRO A 71 -1.63 8.58 -14.77
CA PRO A 71 -2.56 9.70 -14.85
C PRO A 71 -2.24 10.59 -16.06
N GLN A 72 -3.27 11.15 -16.68
CA GLN A 72 -3.18 12.06 -17.81
C GLN A 72 -3.65 13.47 -17.41
N PHE A 73 -3.17 14.49 -18.12
CA PHE A 73 -3.56 15.88 -17.86
C PHE A 73 -5.04 16.16 -18.06
N ASP A 74 -5.75 15.35 -18.83
CA ASP A 74 -7.20 15.43 -19.02
C ASP A 74 -8.01 14.74 -17.90
N GLY A 75 -7.32 14.21 -16.89
CA GLY A 75 -7.89 13.48 -15.77
C GLY A 75 -8.26 12.03 -16.07
N THR A 76 -7.93 11.52 -17.26
CA THR A 76 -8.01 10.10 -17.57
C THR A 76 -6.79 9.33 -17.06
N PHE A 77 -6.85 8.01 -17.11
CA PHE A 77 -5.71 7.15 -16.83
C PHE A 77 -5.37 6.34 -18.07
N LEU A 78 -4.12 6.40 -18.52
CA LEU A 78 -3.58 5.42 -19.45
C LEU A 78 -3.34 4.12 -18.70
N THR A 79 -3.79 3.02 -19.29
CA THR A 79 -3.69 1.70 -18.68
C THR A 79 -3.13 0.74 -19.73
N SER A 80 -2.19 -0.12 -19.36
CA SER A 80 -1.73 -1.21 -20.23
C SER A 80 -2.77 -2.32 -20.34
N ASP A 81 -2.70 -3.25 -21.30
CA ASP A 81 -3.60 -4.42 -21.29
C ASP A 81 -3.27 -5.43 -20.18
N SER A 82 -2.14 -5.25 -19.49
CA SER A 82 -1.70 -6.11 -18.41
C SER A 82 -2.39 -5.78 -17.08
N PHE A 83 -2.89 -6.83 -16.42
CA PHE A 83 -3.39 -6.78 -15.05
C PHE A 83 -2.94 -8.02 -14.29
N GLU A 84 -2.94 -7.89 -12.97
CA GLU A 84 -2.57 -8.96 -12.04
C GLU A 84 -3.86 -9.39 -11.34
N ASN A 85 -4.21 -10.67 -11.43
CA ASN A 85 -5.35 -11.16 -10.63
C ASN A 85 -4.93 -11.15 -9.16
N VAL A 86 -5.79 -10.60 -8.30
CA VAL A 86 -5.56 -10.51 -6.87
C VAL A 86 -6.63 -11.32 -6.15
N SER A 87 -6.22 -12.14 -5.19
CA SER A 87 -7.11 -12.73 -4.21
C SER A 87 -6.63 -12.43 -2.80
N VAL A 88 -7.57 -12.09 -1.92
CA VAL A 88 -7.29 -11.83 -0.51
C VAL A 88 -7.50 -13.11 0.30
N ARG A 89 -6.50 -13.48 1.08
CA ARG A 89 -6.51 -14.66 1.95
C ARG A 89 -6.22 -14.25 3.38
N PHE A 90 -7.03 -14.75 4.32
CA PHE A 90 -6.79 -14.62 5.75
C PHE A 90 -6.20 -15.92 6.29
N ALA A 91 -5.06 -15.84 6.97
CA ALA A 91 -4.38 -16.99 7.58
C ALA A 91 -3.52 -16.51 8.76
N ASP A 92 -3.48 -17.27 9.85
CA ASP A 92 -2.65 -16.98 11.03
C ASP A 92 -2.81 -15.54 11.54
N GLU A 93 -4.06 -15.07 11.64
CA GLU A 93 -4.43 -13.71 12.08
C GLU A 93 -3.87 -12.59 11.19
N LYS A 94 -3.47 -12.92 9.97
CA LYS A 94 -2.94 -11.99 8.97
C LYS A 94 -3.78 -12.01 7.70
N ALA A 95 -3.67 -10.93 6.93
CA ALA A 95 -4.20 -10.84 5.57
C ALA A 95 -3.08 -10.88 4.54
N PHE A 96 -3.33 -11.52 3.40
CA PHE A 96 -2.40 -11.66 2.30
C PHE A 96 -3.06 -11.28 0.98
N LEU A 97 -2.31 -10.61 0.12
CA LEU A 97 -2.64 -10.37 -1.28
C LEU A 97 -1.89 -11.40 -2.12
N ASP A 98 -2.61 -12.37 -2.69
CA ASP A 98 -2.07 -13.38 -3.57
C ASP A 98 -2.26 -12.92 -5.03
N TYR A 99 -1.15 -12.68 -5.71
CA TYR A 99 -1.12 -12.19 -7.09
C TYR A 99 -0.87 -13.32 -8.08
N LYS A 100 -1.50 -13.23 -9.25
CA LYS A 100 -1.31 -14.17 -10.35
C LYS A 100 -1.38 -13.50 -11.72
N THR A 101 -0.36 -13.75 -12.53
CA THR A 101 -0.34 -13.47 -13.97
C THR A 101 -0.25 -14.78 -14.76
N ALA A 102 -0.13 -14.71 -16.09
CA ALA A 102 0.18 -15.87 -16.92
C ALA A 102 1.58 -16.45 -16.65
N TYR A 103 2.49 -15.66 -16.08
CA TYR A 103 3.91 -15.98 -15.98
C TYR A 103 4.38 -16.22 -14.54
N ALA A 104 3.72 -15.62 -13.56
CA ALA A 104 4.18 -15.62 -12.18
C ALA A 104 3.04 -15.65 -11.16
N LYS A 105 3.39 -16.07 -9.95
CA LYS A 105 2.57 -15.96 -8.74
C LYS A 105 3.45 -15.49 -7.61
N TRP A 106 2.94 -14.57 -6.80
CA TRP A 106 3.61 -14.12 -5.58
C TRP A 106 2.55 -13.73 -4.55
N SER A 107 2.99 -13.53 -3.31
CA SER A 107 2.13 -13.16 -2.20
C SER A 107 2.79 -12.04 -1.41
N GLU A 108 1.97 -11.11 -0.94
CA GLU A 108 2.39 -10.04 -0.04
C GLU A 108 1.51 -10.07 1.22
N GLU A 109 2.11 -9.88 2.38
CA GLU A 109 1.38 -9.65 3.63
C GLU A 109 0.81 -8.23 3.61
N LEU A 110 -0.49 -8.08 3.85
CA LEU A 110 -1.14 -6.79 4.04
C LEU A 110 -0.91 -6.36 5.49
N ILE A 111 0.03 -5.43 5.69
CA ILE A 111 0.50 -4.98 7.00
C ILE A 111 -0.44 -3.91 7.59
N SER A 112 -0.91 -3.00 6.75
CA SER A 112 -1.82 -1.92 7.14
C SER A 112 -2.71 -1.53 5.96
N ILE A 113 -3.95 -1.15 6.26
CA ILE A 113 -4.88 -0.54 5.31
C ILE A 113 -5.80 0.45 6.02
N SER A 114 -5.88 1.65 5.50
CA SER A 114 -6.83 2.68 5.90
C SER A 114 -7.41 3.36 4.66
N ASP A 115 -8.20 4.41 4.86
CA ASP A 115 -8.69 5.22 3.74
C ASP A 115 -7.57 6.04 3.08
N GLU A 116 -6.41 6.18 3.75
CA GLU A 116 -5.30 7.05 3.36
C GLU A 116 -3.99 6.28 3.11
N GLU A 117 -3.78 5.14 3.77
CA GLU A 117 -2.51 4.41 3.76
C GLU A 117 -2.70 2.93 3.40
N LEU A 118 -1.72 2.39 2.68
CA LEU A 118 -1.59 0.97 2.37
C LEU A 118 -0.13 0.57 2.58
N VAL A 119 0.09 -0.50 3.35
CA VAL A 119 1.41 -1.08 3.53
C VAL A 119 1.36 -2.58 3.23
N VAL A 120 2.20 -3.02 2.30
CA VAL A 120 2.34 -4.44 1.95
C VAL A 120 3.79 -4.88 2.10
N LYS A 121 4.00 -6.13 2.49
CA LYS A 121 5.33 -6.71 2.65
C LYS A 121 5.51 -7.94 1.80
N ASN A 122 6.57 -7.97 0.99
CA ASN A 122 6.86 -9.10 0.12
C ASN A 122 7.64 -10.23 0.83
N ALA A 123 7.91 -11.31 0.11
CA ALA A 123 8.66 -12.47 0.61
C ALA A 123 10.13 -12.17 0.98
N GLU A 124 10.69 -11.05 0.52
CA GLU A 124 12.04 -10.58 0.85
C GLU A 124 12.06 -9.62 2.06
N ASN A 125 10.94 -9.51 2.79
CA ASN A 125 10.75 -8.57 3.91
C ASN A 125 10.90 -7.09 3.53
N LYS A 126 10.69 -6.74 2.25
CA LYS A 126 10.58 -5.34 1.83
C LYS A 126 9.16 -4.86 2.05
N GLU A 127 9.02 -3.73 2.73
CA GLU A 127 7.74 -3.07 2.92
C GLU A 127 7.56 -1.93 1.91
N TYR A 128 6.41 -1.92 1.26
CA TYR A 128 6.02 -0.91 0.29
C TYR A 128 4.92 -0.08 0.92
N HIS A 129 5.19 1.21 1.09
CA HIS A 129 4.32 2.17 1.75
C HIS A 129 3.69 3.06 0.70
N TYR A 130 2.37 3.11 0.70
CA TYR A 130 1.56 3.83 -0.27
C TYR A 130 0.62 4.82 0.42
N LYS A 131 0.35 5.93 -0.28
CA LYS A 131 -0.77 6.82 0.04
C LYS A 131 -1.91 6.67 -0.95
N LYS A 132 -3.12 6.93 -0.49
CA LYS A 132 -4.31 6.99 -1.33
C LYS A 132 -4.20 8.17 -2.29
N ALA A 133 -4.29 7.88 -3.57
CA ALA A 133 -4.37 8.92 -4.58
C ALA A 133 -5.84 9.21 -4.88
N ALA A 134 -6.21 10.49 -4.86
CA ALA A 134 -7.47 10.92 -5.44
C ALA A 134 -7.46 10.60 -6.95
N PRO A 135 -8.62 10.32 -7.57
CA PRO A 135 -8.74 10.40 -9.02
C PRO A 135 -8.22 11.78 -9.44
N VAL A 136 -7.13 11.77 -10.20
CA VAL A 136 -6.39 12.98 -10.56
C VAL A 136 -7.28 13.79 -11.51
N ASN A 137 -8.08 14.72 -10.99
CA ASN A 137 -8.78 15.73 -11.81
C ASN A 137 -7.81 16.91 -12.02
N LEU A 138 -6.93 16.83 -13.01
CA LEU A 138 -5.94 17.88 -13.32
C LEU A 138 -6.53 19.17 -13.92
N THR A 139 -7.85 19.32 -13.95
CA THR A 139 -8.49 20.55 -14.42
C THR A 139 -8.63 21.55 -13.27
N LYS A 140 -7.53 22.19 -12.84
CA LYS A 140 -7.61 23.56 -12.27
C LYS A 140 -6.34 24.37 -12.06
N ASP A 141 -5.14 23.91 -12.40
CA ASP A 141 -3.93 24.74 -12.26
C ASP A 141 -3.11 24.85 -13.55
N GLY A 142 -3.80 25.04 -14.67
CA GLY A 142 -3.20 25.70 -15.83
C GLY A 142 -3.15 27.21 -15.58
N GLU A 143 -2.19 27.67 -14.77
CA GLU A 143 -1.87 29.09 -14.71
C GLU A 143 -1.56 29.55 -16.14
N LYS A 144 -2.46 30.35 -16.71
CA LYS A 144 -2.17 31.10 -17.92
C LYS A 144 -1.13 32.13 -17.54
N THR A 145 0.13 31.88 -17.86
CA THR A 145 1.11 32.97 -18.00
C THR A 145 0.57 33.92 -19.05
N LYS A 146 0.21 35.13 -18.60
CA LYS A 146 -0.09 36.28 -19.47
C LYS A 146 1.16 36.72 -20.23
#